data_AF-A0A7C3SGH8-F1
#
_entry.id   AF-A0A7C3SGH8-F1
#
_cell.length_a   1.000
_cell.length_b   1.000
_cell.length_c   1.000
_cell.angle_alpha   90.00
_cell.angle_beta   90.00
_cell.angle_gamma   90.00
#
_symmetry.space_group_name_H-M   'P 1'
#
loop_
_entity.id
_entity.type
_entity.pdbx_description
1 polymer ?
#
loop_
_entity_poly.entity_id
_entity_poly.type
_entity_poly.pdbx_seq_one_letter_code
_entity_poly.pdbx_strand_id
1 'polypeptide(L)'
;FGARRSWREGLEAWQFALFGGLAFTVPYLLLGLFVGPEYPSLIGALTALVLTTAAARLGWFQPRQIWDFPPPAQWEEEWKSALPEHLTRAEDTGVPAWKAWLPYALVAGLLLGMRFYPPIWQWAKQTKLQIPHLFGTKIGIESAPLALPGTVFLIVSGLSIGILRMPGRAVARAVQDVGRALGGAAVALLFAVGMVQIFINSDVNQAGLGSMPSELACAAAHAVGVVWPAAAVVIGALGAFVAGSNTVSNMMFSLFQFEVGRQIGGVLGHPMTSLWIVALQVVGGAAGNMICVHNVVAASATVGMSGREGSLIRKTLLAATYYMLAAGLLGLGIVAALPNR
;
A
#
# COMPACT_ATOMS: atom_id res chain seq x y z
N PHE A 1 -22.62 -11.59 3.16
CA PHE A 1 -21.96 -12.90 3.33
C PHE A 1 -22.65 -13.80 4.37
N GLY A 2 -23.48 -13.29 5.29
CA GLY A 2 -24.24 -14.16 6.22
C GLY A 2 -25.51 -14.75 5.60
N ALA A 3 -26.06 -15.79 6.25
CA ALA A 3 -27.30 -16.46 5.83
C ALA A 3 -28.49 -15.47 5.74
N ARG A 4 -28.54 -14.47 6.62
CA ARG A 4 -29.55 -13.41 6.63
C ARG A 4 -29.26 -12.26 5.66
N ARG A 5 -28.12 -12.28 4.95
CA ARG A 5 -27.67 -11.27 3.97
C ARG A 5 -27.87 -9.82 4.45
N SER A 6 -27.55 -9.54 5.71
CA SER A 6 -27.80 -8.24 6.35
C SER A 6 -26.51 -7.52 6.75
N TRP A 7 -26.45 -6.21 6.48
CA TRP A 7 -25.34 -5.34 6.91
C TRP A 7 -25.33 -5.12 8.43
N ARG A 8 -26.48 -5.29 9.09
CA ARG A 8 -26.58 -5.13 10.56
C ARG A 8 -25.69 -6.12 11.30
N GLU A 9 -25.57 -7.35 10.79
CA GLU A 9 -24.72 -8.38 11.40
C GLU A 9 -23.24 -7.95 11.41
N GLY A 10 -22.77 -7.33 10.33
CA GLY A 10 -21.40 -6.82 10.26
C GLY A 10 -21.19 -5.59 11.15
N LEU A 11 -22.21 -4.74 11.27
CA LEU A 11 -22.16 -3.56 12.14
C LEU A 11 -22.10 -3.95 13.63
N GLU A 12 -22.46 -5.16 14.05
CA GLU A 12 -22.30 -5.58 15.45
C GLU A 12 -20.83 -5.57 15.90
N ALA A 13 -19.88 -5.73 14.97
CA ALA A 13 -18.45 -5.67 15.24
C ALA A 13 -17.86 -4.24 15.20
N TRP A 14 -18.69 -3.19 15.13
CA TRP A 14 -18.23 -1.81 14.96
C TRP A 14 -17.25 -1.34 16.05
N GLN A 15 -17.45 -1.78 17.31
CA GLN A 15 -16.58 -1.40 18.42
C GLN A 15 -15.18 -1.96 18.23
N PHE A 16 -15.09 -3.25 17.90
CA PHE A 16 -13.82 -3.90 17.61
C PHE A 16 -13.16 -3.30 16.37
N ALA A 17 -13.94 -3.00 15.33
CA ALA A 17 -13.43 -2.37 14.11
C ALA A 17 -12.87 -0.97 14.35
N LEU A 18 -13.56 -0.12 15.12
CA LEU A 18 -13.07 1.21 15.50
C LEU A 18 -11.82 1.10 16.38
N PHE A 19 -11.83 0.20 17.37
CA PHE A 19 -10.66 -0.05 18.20
C PHE A 19 -9.46 -0.48 17.35
N GLY A 20 -9.63 -1.41 16.41
CA GLY A 20 -8.57 -1.84 15.49
C GLY A 20 -8.07 -0.70 14.60
N GLY A 21 -8.98 0.12 14.07
CA GLY A 21 -8.63 1.31 13.29
C GLY A 21 -7.81 2.32 14.09
N LEU A 22 -8.19 2.61 15.34
CA LEU A 22 -7.46 3.52 16.22
C LEU A 22 -6.12 2.93 16.70
N ALA A 23 -6.08 1.64 17.00
CA ALA A 23 -4.88 0.92 17.40
C ALA A 23 -3.79 0.94 16.30
N PHE A 24 -4.19 1.06 15.03
CA PHE A 24 -3.28 1.34 13.92
C PHE A 24 -2.97 2.83 13.77
N THR A 25 -4.02 3.65 13.68
CA THR A 25 -3.90 5.05 13.21
C THR A 25 -3.26 5.96 14.24
N VAL A 26 -3.52 5.77 15.54
CA VAL A 26 -2.96 6.62 16.59
C VAL A 26 -1.44 6.43 16.69
N PRO A 27 -0.90 5.19 16.83
CA PRO A 27 0.55 4.99 16.81
C PRO A 27 1.18 5.44 15.49
N TYR A 28 0.53 5.14 14.35
CA TYR A 28 0.97 5.61 13.04
C TYR A 28 1.18 7.13 13.02
N LEU A 29 0.16 7.89 13.45
CA LEU A 29 0.20 9.35 13.43
C LEU A 29 1.26 9.90 14.39
N LEU A 30 1.31 9.39 15.63
CA LEU A 30 2.31 9.82 16.62
C LEU A 30 3.73 9.60 16.12
N LEU A 31 4.00 8.45 15.50
CA LEU A 31 5.32 8.17 14.94
C LEU A 31 5.63 9.07 13.74
N GLY A 32 4.65 9.30 12.87
CA GLY A 32 4.81 10.22 11.75
C GLY A 32 5.17 11.64 12.20
N LEU A 33 4.57 12.10 13.31
CA LEU A 33 4.80 13.43 13.87
C LEU A 33 6.11 13.56 14.66
N PHE A 34 6.45 12.55 15.48
CA PHE A 34 7.58 12.67 16.44
C PHE A 34 8.87 11.96 16.01
N VAL A 35 8.79 10.94 15.15
CA VAL A 35 9.95 10.11 14.76
C VAL A 35 10.30 10.29 13.29
N GLY A 36 9.28 10.42 12.43
CA GLY A 36 9.44 10.67 11.00
C GLY A 36 8.59 9.76 10.11
N PRO A 37 8.61 10.02 8.79
CA PRO A 37 7.68 9.40 7.83
C PRO A 37 8.03 7.97 7.42
N GLU A 38 9.18 7.42 7.81
CA GLU A 38 9.71 6.19 7.17
C GLU A 38 9.04 4.87 7.59
N TYR A 39 8.60 4.74 8.85
CA TYR A 39 8.01 3.50 9.38
C TYR A 39 6.67 3.61 10.16
N PRO A 40 5.89 4.71 10.10
CA PRO A 40 4.56 4.76 10.71
C PRO A 40 3.68 3.54 10.40
N SER A 41 3.66 3.06 9.16
CA SER A 41 2.86 1.91 8.73
C SER A 41 3.31 0.60 9.37
N LEU A 42 4.62 0.37 9.48
CA LEU A 42 5.18 -0.85 10.06
C LEU A 42 4.87 -0.95 11.55
N ILE A 43 5.21 0.10 12.31
CA ILE A 43 5.00 0.08 13.76
C ILE A 43 3.52 0.20 14.09
N GLY A 44 2.76 1.00 13.33
CA GLY A 44 1.30 1.07 13.45
C GLY A 44 0.65 -0.30 13.27
N ALA A 45 1.05 -1.07 12.25
CA ALA A 45 0.53 -2.42 12.02
C ALA A 45 0.89 -3.40 13.14
N LEU A 46 2.15 -3.38 13.61
CA LEU A 46 2.58 -4.24 14.72
C LEU A 46 1.86 -3.90 16.03
N THR A 47 1.69 -2.61 16.31
CA THR A 47 0.97 -2.14 17.50
C THR A 47 -0.50 -2.55 17.43
N ALA A 48 -1.14 -2.35 16.28
CA ALA A 48 -2.50 -2.78 16.04
C ALA A 48 -2.66 -4.28 16.23
N LEU A 49 -1.75 -5.09 15.69
CA LEU A 49 -1.78 -6.55 15.85
C LEU A 49 -1.72 -6.96 17.32
N VAL A 50 -0.79 -6.42 18.10
CA VAL A 50 -0.65 -6.74 19.53
C VAL A 50 -1.90 -6.31 20.31
N LEU A 51 -2.35 -5.07 20.11
CA LEU A 51 -3.49 -4.51 20.83
C LEU A 51 -4.81 -5.22 20.48
N THR A 52 -5.07 -5.46 19.19
CA THR A 52 -6.29 -6.16 18.75
C THR A 52 -6.30 -7.61 19.18
N THR A 53 -5.15 -8.30 19.15
CA THR A 53 -5.05 -9.69 19.64
C THR A 53 -5.29 -9.75 21.15
N ALA A 54 -4.70 -8.83 21.92
CA ALA A 54 -4.92 -8.75 23.37
C ALA A 54 -6.38 -8.44 23.69
N ALA A 55 -6.97 -7.44 23.03
CA ALA A 55 -8.39 -7.09 23.19
C ALA A 55 -9.30 -8.28 22.85
N ALA A 56 -9.03 -8.99 21.74
CA ALA A 56 -9.81 -10.16 21.37
C ALA A 56 -9.72 -11.29 22.41
N ARG A 57 -8.51 -11.57 22.93
CA ARG A 57 -8.30 -12.59 23.98
C ARG A 57 -8.96 -12.25 25.31
N LEU A 58 -9.02 -10.96 25.65
CA LEU A 58 -9.69 -10.46 26.84
C LEU A 58 -11.22 -10.33 26.64
N GLY A 59 -11.73 -10.63 25.45
CA GLY A 59 -13.14 -10.48 25.11
C GLY A 59 -13.61 -9.02 25.01
N TRP A 60 -12.69 -8.06 24.86
CA TRP A 60 -13.01 -6.64 24.77
C TRP A 60 -13.58 -6.30 23.39
N PHE A 61 -14.61 -5.45 23.40
CA PHE A 61 -15.27 -4.91 22.19
C PHE A 61 -15.85 -5.96 21.24
N GLN A 62 -15.98 -7.21 21.69
CA GLN A 62 -16.54 -8.30 20.88
C GLN A 62 -18.07 -8.17 20.72
N PRO A 63 -18.63 -8.59 19.57
CA PRO A 63 -20.08 -8.69 19.39
C PRO A 63 -20.72 -9.58 20.46
N ARG A 64 -21.96 -9.26 20.86
CA ARG A 64 -22.71 -10.07 21.83
C ARG A 64 -23.15 -11.42 21.26
N GLN A 65 -23.40 -11.48 19.95
CA GLN A 65 -23.76 -12.71 19.25
C GLN A 65 -22.56 -13.20 18.46
N ILE A 66 -22.24 -14.48 18.59
CA ILE A 66 -21.22 -15.12 17.74
C ILE A 66 -21.83 -15.27 16.36
N TRP A 67 -21.21 -14.59 15.38
CA TRP A 67 -21.53 -14.74 13.98
C TRP A 67 -20.59 -15.76 13.36
N ASP A 68 -21.15 -16.71 12.62
CA ASP A 68 -20.37 -17.72 11.89
C ASP A 68 -21.02 -17.97 10.52
N PHE A 69 -20.23 -18.52 9.59
CA PHE A 69 -20.71 -18.94 8.28
C PHE A 69 -21.63 -20.16 8.42
N PRO A 70 -22.61 -20.33 7.51
CA PRO A 70 -23.36 -21.57 7.44
C PRO A 70 -22.43 -22.75 7.10
N PRO A 71 -22.85 -24.01 7.34
CA PRO A 71 -22.05 -25.18 6.99
C PRO A 71 -21.60 -25.17 5.52
N PRO A 72 -20.41 -25.69 5.17
CA PRO A 72 -19.87 -25.66 3.81
C PRO A 72 -20.80 -26.20 2.71
N ALA A 73 -21.67 -27.15 3.06
CA ALA A 73 -22.70 -27.70 2.17
C ALA A 73 -23.70 -26.65 1.67
N GLN A 74 -23.87 -25.55 2.40
CA GLN A 74 -24.77 -24.43 2.08
C GLN A 74 -24.03 -23.23 1.48
N TRP A 75 -22.72 -23.32 1.27
CA TRP A 75 -21.97 -22.24 0.64
C TRP A 75 -22.37 -22.08 -0.82
N GLU A 76 -22.49 -20.82 -1.23
CA GLU A 76 -22.69 -20.49 -2.64
C GLU A 76 -21.53 -21.06 -3.46
N GLU A 77 -21.81 -21.55 -4.67
CA GLU A 77 -20.79 -22.10 -5.55
C GLU A 77 -19.63 -21.12 -5.74
N GLU A 78 -19.92 -19.82 -5.81
CA GLU A 78 -18.94 -18.75 -5.95
C GLU A 78 -17.95 -18.59 -4.77
N TRP A 79 -18.20 -19.20 -3.62
CA TRP A 79 -17.31 -19.14 -2.45
C TRP A 79 -16.38 -20.35 -2.34
N LYS A 80 -16.69 -21.44 -3.06
CA LYS A 80 -15.92 -22.68 -2.97
C LYS A 80 -14.58 -22.55 -3.71
N SER A 81 -13.49 -22.94 -3.06
CA SER A 81 -12.17 -23.01 -3.68
C SER A 81 -12.11 -24.17 -4.68
N ALA A 82 -11.50 -23.95 -5.84
CA ALA A 82 -11.17 -24.99 -6.82
C ALA A 82 -9.84 -25.71 -6.50
N LEU A 83 -9.13 -25.29 -5.45
CA LEU A 83 -7.90 -25.98 -5.05
C LEU A 83 -8.22 -27.35 -4.44
N PRO A 84 -7.36 -28.36 -4.69
CA PRO A 84 -7.43 -29.64 -4.01
C PRO A 84 -7.45 -29.49 -2.49
N GLU A 85 -8.26 -30.30 -1.81
CA GLU A 85 -8.50 -30.19 -0.36
C GLU A 85 -7.21 -30.30 0.49
N HIS A 86 -6.22 -31.07 0.01
CA HIS A 86 -4.89 -31.21 0.64
C HIS A 86 -4.06 -29.91 0.65
N LEU A 87 -4.34 -28.96 -0.25
CA LEU A 87 -3.72 -27.63 -0.24
C LEU A 87 -4.45 -26.64 0.67
N THR A 88 -5.68 -26.96 1.08
CA THR A 88 -6.50 -26.13 1.98
C THR A 88 -6.50 -26.60 3.43
N ARG A 89 -6.06 -27.83 3.69
CA ARG A 89 -6.00 -28.39 5.04
C ARG A 89 -4.73 -27.89 5.73
N ALA A 90 -4.88 -27.31 6.91
CA ALA A 90 -3.75 -26.97 7.77
C ALA A 90 -3.09 -28.27 8.24
N GLU A 91 -2.10 -28.75 7.49
CA GLU A 91 -1.23 -29.83 7.95
C GLU A 91 -0.35 -29.28 9.08
N ASP A 92 -0.38 -29.94 10.24
CA ASP A 92 0.53 -29.62 11.32
C ASP A 92 1.95 -30.01 10.89
N THR A 93 2.70 -29.01 10.43
CA THR A 93 4.09 -29.16 10.01
C THR A 93 5.05 -29.42 11.19
N GLY A 94 4.54 -29.47 12.43
CA GLY A 94 5.33 -29.65 13.64
C GLY A 94 6.22 -28.44 13.98
N VAL A 95 6.03 -27.31 13.29
CA VAL A 95 6.77 -26.07 13.53
C VAL A 95 6.10 -25.30 14.67
N PRO A 96 6.78 -25.08 15.81
CA PRO A 96 6.24 -24.28 16.91
C PRO A 96 5.88 -22.88 16.42
N ALA A 97 4.75 -22.35 16.88
CA ALA A 97 4.27 -21.03 16.46
C ALA A 97 5.34 -19.92 16.59
N TRP A 98 6.13 -19.92 17.67
CA TRP A 98 7.19 -18.92 17.85
C TRP A 98 8.27 -18.98 16.76
N LYS A 99 8.60 -20.17 16.23
CA LYS A 99 9.54 -20.32 15.11
C LYS A 99 8.94 -19.80 13.80
N ALA A 100 7.64 -20.01 13.59
CA ALA A 100 6.93 -19.48 12.42
C ALA A 100 6.85 -17.95 12.44
N TRP A 101 6.76 -17.33 13.62
CA TRP A 101 6.75 -15.88 13.79
C TRP A 101 8.14 -15.23 13.77
N LEU A 102 9.21 -16.02 13.97
CA LEU A 102 10.58 -15.51 14.09
C LEU A 102 11.04 -14.65 12.89
N PRO A 103 10.80 -15.01 11.61
CA PRO A 103 11.21 -14.17 10.48
C PRO A 103 10.58 -12.77 10.53
N TYR A 104 9.29 -12.68 10.88
CA TYR A 104 8.60 -11.39 11.00
C TYR A 104 9.16 -10.54 12.15
N ALA A 105 9.45 -11.18 13.29
CA ALA A 105 10.09 -10.51 14.42
C ALA A 105 11.50 -10.02 14.07
N LEU A 106 12.28 -10.78 13.30
CA LEU A 106 13.61 -10.38 12.83
C LEU A 106 13.55 -9.20 11.85
N VAL A 107 12.60 -9.20 10.90
CA VAL A 107 12.38 -8.06 9.99
C VAL A 107 12.05 -6.80 10.80
N ALA A 108 11.07 -6.89 11.71
CA ALA A 108 10.68 -5.77 12.55
C ALA A 108 11.86 -5.28 13.39
N GLY A 109 12.58 -6.19 14.06
CA GLY A 109 13.73 -5.87 14.89
C GLY A 109 14.88 -5.21 14.12
N LEU A 110 15.22 -5.70 12.93
CA LEU A 110 16.29 -5.11 12.11
C LEU A 110 15.88 -3.74 11.54
N LEU A 111 14.67 -3.59 11.00
CA LEU A 111 14.20 -2.30 10.46
C LEU A 111 14.17 -1.22 11.55
N LEU A 112 13.63 -1.56 12.72
CA LEU A 112 13.58 -0.65 13.86
C LEU A 112 14.98 -0.39 14.44
N GLY A 113 15.78 -1.45 14.62
CA GLY A 113 17.13 -1.36 15.17
C GLY A 113 18.06 -0.49 14.31
N MET A 114 18.02 -0.65 12.99
CA MET A 114 18.77 0.22 12.08
C MET A 114 18.38 1.68 12.25
N ARG A 115 17.10 1.99 12.47
CA ARG A 115 16.61 3.38 12.57
C ARG A 115 16.83 4.03 13.93
N PHE A 116 16.61 3.29 15.01
CA PHE A 116 16.83 3.78 16.38
C PHE A 116 18.31 3.85 16.75
N TYR A 117 19.20 3.32 15.91
CA TYR A 117 20.64 3.43 16.07
C TYR A 117 21.27 4.23 14.91
N PRO A 118 21.42 5.56 15.06
CA PRO A 118 21.87 6.46 14.00
C PRO A 118 23.16 6.05 13.27
N PRO A 119 24.19 5.49 13.93
CA PRO A 119 25.42 5.10 13.23
C PRO A 119 25.19 4.04 12.14
N ILE A 120 24.38 3.00 12.41
CA ILE A 120 24.08 1.95 11.43
C ILE A 120 23.25 2.55 10.28
N TRP A 121 22.28 3.41 10.59
CA TRP A 121 21.47 4.06 9.56
C TRP A 121 22.29 4.94 8.62
N GLN A 122 23.20 5.75 9.19
CA GLN A 122 24.06 6.62 8.42
C GLN A 122 25.03 5.82 7.56
N TRP A 123 25.63 4.77 8.11
CA TRP A 123 26.49 3.85 7.36
C TRP A 123 25.74 3.20 6.18
N ALA A 124 24.52 2.70 6.42
CA ALA A 124 23.67 2.13 5.38
C ALA A 124 23.32 3.16 4.29
N LYS A 125 23.05 4.41 4.68
CA LYS A 125 22.79 5.53 3.75
C LYS A 125 24.03 6.03 3.00
N GLN A 126 25.23 5.85 3.54
CA GLN A 126 26.49 6.24 2.89
C GLN A 126 26.93 5.26 1.81
N THR A 127 26.44 4.02 1.87
CA THR A 127 26.70 3.01 0.84
C THR A 127 25.80 3.25 -0.37
N LYS A 128 26.03 4.38 -1.05
CA LYS A 128 25.29 4.81 -2.23
C LYS A 128 25.93 4.25 -3.48
N LEU A 129 25.11 3.68 -4.34
CA LEU A 129 25.43 3.44 -5.73
C LEU A 129 24.86 4.60 -6.53
N GLN A 130 25.75 5.37 -7.15
CA GLN A 130 25.40 6.54 -7.94
C GLN A 130 25.90 6.35 -9.37
N ILE A 131 25.03 6.66 -10.32
CA ILE A 131 25.37 6.81 -11.73
C ILE A 131 25.05 8.27 -12.08
N PRO A 132 26.03 9.19 -11.94
CA PRO A 132 25.85 10.57 -12.36
C PRO A 132 25.86 10.62 -13.89
N HIS A 133 24.86 11.27 -14.48
CA HIS A 133 24.70 11.45 -15.94
C HIS A 133 24.39 10.18 -16.72
N LEU A 134 23.19 9.66 -16.53
CA LEU A 134 22.67 8.52 -17.30
C LEU A 134 22.72 8.86 -18.80
N PHE A 135 23.51 8.12 -19.56
CA PHE A 135 23.70 8.30 -21.01
C PHE A 135 24.08 9.75 -21.42
N GLY A 136 24.81 10.48 -20.57
CA GLY A 136 25.23 11.86 -20.85
C GLY A 136 24.14 12.92 -20.63
N THR A 137 23.00 12.55 -20.03
CA THR A 137 21.93 13.49 -19.66
C THR A 137 22.19 14.15 -18.30
N LYS A 138 21.33 15.09 -17.90
CA LYS A 138 21.32 15.66 -16.54
C LYS A 138 20.69 14.73 -15.49
N ILE A 139 20.11 13.61 -15.92
CA ILE A 139 19.41 12.66 -15.04
C ILE A 139 20.45 11.77 -14.34
N GLY A 140 20.44 11.76 -13.02
CA GLY A 140 21.24 10.85 -12.20
C GLY A 140 20.37 9.76 -11.57
N ILE A 141 20.95 8.56 -11.38
CA ILE A 141 20.33 7.51 -10.57
C ILE A 141 21.14 7.37 -9.29
N GLU A 142 20.48 7.48 -8.15
CA GLU A 142 21.04 7.20 -6.84
C GLU A 142 20.21 6.13 -6.14
N SER A 143 20.88 5.13 -5.57
CA SER A 143 20.26 4.16 -4.68
C SER A 143 21.19 3.87 -3.51
N ALA A 144 20.62 3.69 -2.32
CA ALA A 144 21.34 3.23 -1.14
C ALA A 144 20.84 1.82 -0.76
N PRO A 145 21.36 0.75 -1.38
CA PRO A 145 20.77 -0.59 -1.27
C PRO A 145 20.64 -1.07 0.18
N LEU A 146 21.63 -0.78 1.03
CA LEU A 146 21.63 -1.20 2.43
C LEU A 146 20.57 -0.48 3.27
N ALA A 147 20.10 0.68 2.83
CA ALA A 147 19.02 1.42 3.48
C ALA A 147 17.62 0.99 2.96
N LEU A 148 17.54 0.12 1.95
CA LEU A 148 16.27 -0.36 1.40
C LEU A 148 15.68 -1.48 2.27
N PRO A 149 14.36 -1.46 2.55
CA PRO A 149 13.69 -2.57 3.23
C PRO A 149 13.87 -3.92 2.53
N GLY A 150 13.99 -3.92 1.19
CA GLY A 150 14.27 -5.11 0.39
C GLY A 150 15.52 -5.87 0.83
N THR A 151 16.59 -5.15 1.19
CA THR A 151 17.84 -5.77 1.67
C THR A 151 17.65 -6.44 3.02
N VAL A 152 16.86 -5.84 3.91
CA VAL A 152 16.52 -6.45 5.21
C VAL A 152 15.71 -7.74 4.99
N PHE A 153 14.75 -7.75 4.07
CA PHE A 153 14.01 -8.96 3.73
C PHE A 153 14.93 -10.07 3.21
N LEU A 154 15.92 -9.76 2.37
CA LEU A 154 16.90 -10.73 1.87
C LEU A 154 17.78 -11.29 3.00
N ILE A 155 18.29 -10.42 3.87
CA ILE A 155 19.10 -10.83 5.04
C ILE A 155 18.28 -11.75 5.94
N VAL A 156 17.07 -11.36 6.30
CA VAL A 156 16.20 -12.15 7.19
C VAL A 156 15.79 -13.46 6.52
N SER A 157 15.53 -13.47 5.21
CA SER A 157 15.25 -14.71 4.48
C SER A 157 16.44 -15.67 4.55
N GLY A 158 17.66 -15.18 4.35
CA GLY A 158 18.90 -15.96 4.50
C GLY A 158 19.08 -16.51 5.91
N LEU A 159 18.88 -15.67 6.94
CA LEU A 159 18.93 -16.10 8.34
C LEU A 159 17.85 -17.15 8.65
N SER A 160 16.65 -16.98 8.11
CA SER A 160 15.52 -17.88 8.34
C SER A 160 15.78 -19.27 7.74
N ILE A 161 16.40 -19.35 6.56
CA ILE A 161 16.82 -20.62 5.96
C ILE A 161 17.74 -21.40 6.91
N GLY A 162 18.69 -20.72 7.55
CA GLY A 162 19.60 -21.32 8.53
C GLY A 162 18.90 -21.71 9.84
N ILE A 163 18.12 -20.80 10.43
CA ILE A 163 17.45 -21.01 11.72
C ILE A 163 16.40 -22.13 11.62
N LEU A 164 15.61 -22.15 10.55
CA LEU A 164 14.59 -23.17 10.30
C LEU A 164 15.16 -24.45 9.68
N ARG A 165 16.47 -24.49 9.38
CA ARG A 165 17.17 -25.63 8.77
C ARG A 165 16.45 -26.15 7.52
N MET A 166 16.08 -25.23 6.63
CA MET A 166 15.30 -25.57 5.44
C MET A 166 16.14 -26.43 4.47
N PRO A 167 15.57 -27.50 3.90
CA PRO A 167 16.29 -28.31 2.93
C PRO A 167 16.53 -27.51 1.64
N GLY A 168 17.73 -27.63 1.06
CA GLY A 168 18.13 -26.85 -0.13
C GLY A 168 17.18 -27.00 -1.32
N ARG A 169 16.55 -28.18 -1.49
CA ARG A 169 15.52 -28.40 -2.53
C ARG A 169 14.24 -27.58 -2.32
N ALA A 170 13.89 -27.27 -1.07
CA ALA A 170 12.75 -26.40 -0.77
C ALA A 170 13.12 -24.94 -1.01
N VAL A 171 14.34 -24.53 -0.63
CA VAL A 171 14.85 -23.18 -0.91
C VAL A 171 14.93 -22.92 -2.41
N ALA A 172 15.46 -23.85 -3.20
CA ALA A 172 15.55 -23.72 -4.65
C ALA A 172 14.17 -23.57 -5.31
N ARG A 173 13.17 -24.34 -4.85
CA ARG A 173 11.78 -24.19 -5.30
C ARG A 173 11.20 -22.82 -4.95
N ALA A 174 11.35 -22.39 -3.69
CA ALA A 174 10.89 -21.07 -3.26
C ALA A 174 11.53 -19.93 -4.07
N VAL A 175 12.84 -19.99 -4.34
CA VAL A 175 13.54 -19.01 -5.18
C VAL A 175 13.04 -19.03 -6.62
N GLN A 176 12.76 -20.22 -7.18
CA GLN A 176 12.20 -20.35 -8.53
C GLN A 176 10.79 -19.74 -8.62
N ASP A 177 9.95 -19.98 -7.63
CA ASP A 177 8.59 -19.46 -7.57
C ASP A 177 8.59 -17.93 -7.44
N VAL A 178 9.42 -17.39 -6.54
CA VAL A 178 9.62 -15.94 -6.39
C VAL A 178 10.20 -15.33 -7.67
N GLY A 179 11.19 -15.97 -8.30
CA GLY A 179 11.80 -15.48 -9.54
C GLY A 179 10.81 -15.38 -10.70
N ARG A 180 9.92 -16.38 -10.85
CA ARG A 180 8.84 -16.35 -11.85
C ARG A 180 7.84 -15.23 -11.56
N ALA A 181 7.44 -15.05 -10.31
CA ALA A 181 6.52 -13.98 -9.90
C ALA A 181 7.15 -12.58 -10.12
N LEU A 182 8.43 -12.42 -9.77
CA LEU A 182 9.17 -11.17 -9.96
C LEU A 182 9.41 -10.85 -11.42
N GLY A 183 9.63 -11.84 -12.29
CA GLY A 183 9.91 -11.63 -13.71
C GLY A 183 8.81 -10.81 -14.40
N GLY A 184 7.55 -11.18 -14.20
CA GLY A 184 6.41 -10.45 -14.77
C GLY A 184 6.28 -9.02 -14.22
N ALA A 185 6.40 -8.88 -12.89
CA ALA A 185 6.32 -7.57 -12.23
C ALA A 185 7.49 -6.64 -12.62
N ALA A 186 8.70 -7.18 -12.78
CA ALA A 186 9.90 -6.42 -13.12
C ALA A 186 9.81 -5.81 -14.53
N VAL A 187 9.29 -6.55 -15.50
CA VAL A 187 9.06 -6.02 -16.86
C VAL A 187 8.07 -4.87 -16.83
N ALA A 188 6.93 -5.05 -16.16
CA ALA A 188 5.94 -3.99 -16.01
C ALA A 188 6.54 -2.74 -15.32
N LEU A 189 7.31 -2.95 -14.25
CA LEU A 189 7.96 -1.86 -13.51
C LEU A 189 9.03 -1.14 -14.34
N LEU A 190 9.80 -1.86 -15.18
CA LEU A 190 10.81 -1.28 -16.06
C LEU A 190 10.18 -0.28 -17.02
N PHE A 191 9.11 -0.68 -17.72
CA PHE A 191 8.40 0.20 -18.64
C PHE A 191 7.64 1.32 -17.92
N ALA A 192 7.00 1.01 -16.79
CA ALA A 192 6.27 2.00 -16.01
C ALA A 192 7.20 3.10 -15.47
N VAL A 193 8.32 2.73 -14.84
CA VAL A 193 9.30 3.70 -14.33
C VAL A 193 9.94 4.48 -15.48
N GLY A 194 10.29 3.83 -16.59
CA GLY A 194 10.81 4.51 -17.78
C GLY A 194 9.84 5.56 -18.33
N MET A 195 8.57 5.20 -18.49
CA MET A 195 7.52 6.12 -18.95
C MET A 195 7.33 7.29 -17.99
N VAL A 196 7.34 7.03 -16.67
CA VAL A 196 7.24 8.09 -15.66
C VAL A 196 8.44 9.04 -15.71
N GLN A 197 9.65 8.53 -15.91
CA GLN A 197 10.83 9.39 -16.02
C GLN A 197 10.78 10.26 -17.28
N ILE A 198 10.32 9.72 -18.42
CA ILE A 198 10.08 10.51 -19.64
C ILE A 198 9.00 11.58 -19.37
N PHE A 199 7.92 11.21 -18.69
CA PHE A 199 6.83 12.12 -18.34
C PHE A 199 7.32 13.28 -17.46
N ILE A 200 8.09 13.00 -16.41
CA ILE A 200 8.61 14.03 -15.48
C ILE A 200 9.66 14.94 -16.14
N ASN A 201 10.55 14.39 -16.97
CA ASN A 201 11.66 15.12 -17.60
C ASN A 201 11.34 15.59 -19.04
N SER A 202 10.07 15.84 -19.33
CA SER A 202 9.58 16.24 -20.67
C SER A 202 9.72 17.75 -20.96
N ASP A 203 10.29 18.52 -20.03
CA ASP A 203 10.66 19.93 -20.21
C ASP A 203 11.76 20.13 -21.27
N VAL A 204 12.49 19.06 -21.62
CA VAL A 204 13.43 19.05 -22.74
C VAL A 204 12.66 18.88 -24.06
N ASN A 205 12.03 19.96 -24.53
CA ASN A 205 11.26 19.97 -25.78
C ASN A 205 11.59 21.20 -26.64
N GLN A 206 11.34 21.09 -27.96
CA GLN A 206 11.55 22.18 -28.91
C GLN A 206 10.43 23.23 -28.91
N ALA A 207 9.31 22.94 -28.23
CA ALA A 207 8.13 23.80 -28.19
C ALA A 207 8.20 24.89 -27.11
N GLY A 208 9.21 24.85 -26.23
CA GLY A 208 9.37 25.80 -25.12
C GLY A 208 8.31 25.65 -24.02
N LEU A 209 7.61 24.51 -23.98
CA LEU A 209 6.60 24.20 -22.97
C LEU A 209 7.26 23.69 -21.67
N GLY A 210 6.57 23.84 -20.55
CA GLY A 210 6.93 23.15 -19.31
C GLY A 210 6.86 21.63 -19.46
N SER A 211 7.26 20.90 -18.41
CA SER A 211 7.07 19.45 -18.40
C SER A 211 5.58 19.10 -18.48
N MET A 212 5.25 17.94 -19.06
CA MET A 212 3.88 17.45 -19.17
C MET A 212 3.11 17.49 -17.84
N PRO A 213 3.67 17.08 -16.68
CA PRO A 213 3.00 17.25 -15.39
C PRO A 213 2.63 18.71 -15.08
N SER A 214 3.50 19.66 -15.40
CA SER A 214 3.27 21.08 -15.13
C SER A 214 2.20 21.67 -16.04
N GLU A 215 2.23 21.37 -17.33
CA GLU A 215 1.24 21.85 -18.30
C GLU A 215 -0.15 21.25 -18.03
N LEU A 216 -0.21 19.94 -17.76
CA LEU A 216 -1.45 19.29 -17.35
C LEU A 216 -1.97 19.89 -16.05
N ALA A 217 -1.09 20.19 -15.09
CA ALA A 217 -1.48 20.80 -13.83
C ALA A 217 -2.09 22.18 -14.00
N CYS A 218 -1.55 23.00 -14.91
CA CYS A 218 -2.11 24.29 -15.29
C CYS A 218 -3.52 24.15 -15.87
N ALA A 219 -3.68 23.26 -16.84
CA ALA A 219 -4.99 22.99 -17.44
C ALA A 219 -6.01 22.47 -16.40
N ALA A 220 -5.59 21.54 -15.54
CA ALA A 220 -6.40 20.96 -14.48
C ALA A 220 -6.83 22.01 -13.43
N ALA A 221 -5.90 22.83 -12.97
CA ALA A 221 -6.17 23.90 -12.01
C ALA A 221 -7.16 24.93 -12.59
N HIS A 222 -7.03 25.31 -13.86
CA HIS A 222 -7.98 26.20 -14.52
C HIS A 222 -9.35 25.58 -14.76
N ALA A 223 -9.42 24.30 -15.13
CA ALA A 223 -10.67 23.63 -15.47
C ALA A 223 -11.52 23.28 -14.24
N VAL A 224 -10.89 22.84 -13.15
CA VAL A 224 -11.58 22.30 -11.96
C VAL A 224 -11.41 23.20 -10.73
N GLY A 225 -10.28 23.89 -10.61
CA GLY A 225 -10.02 24.83 -9.51
C GLY A 225 -10.12 24.20 -8.13
N VAL A 226 -10.73 24.91 -7.19
CA VAL A 226 -10.78 24.57 -5.76
C VAL A 226 -11.46 23.23 -5.43
N VAL A 227 -12.18 22.63 -6.38
CA VAL A 227 -12.83 21.30 -6.23
C VAL A 227 -11.85 20.15 -6.49
N TRP A 228 -10.62 20.45 -6.93
CA TRP A 228 -9.58 19.46 -7.22
C TRP A 228 -9.32 18.41 -6.13
N PRO A 229 -9.41 18.69 -4.81
CA PRO A 229 -9.23 17.66 -3.78
C PRO A 229 -10.09 16.41 -4.00
N ALA A 230 -11.31 16.54 -4.50
CA ALA A 230 -12.15 15.39 -4.83
C ALA A 230 -11.63 14.62 -6.06
N ALA A 231 -11.17 15.35 -7.09
CA ALA A 231 -10.56 14.76 -8.29
C ALA A 231 -9.22 14.06 -7.97
N ALA A 232 -8.43 14.60 -7.04
CA ALA A 232 -7.13 14.06 -6.65
C ALA A 232 -7.22 12.61 -6.16
N VAL A 233 -8.26 12.30 -5.37
CA VAL A 233 -8.53 10.94 -4.89
C VAL A 233 -8.85 10.00 -6.05
N VAL A 234 -9.63 10.46 -7.04
CA VAL A 234 -9.99 9.66 -8.23
C VAL A 234 -8.76 9.40 -9.10
N ILE A 235 -7.91 10.41 -9.34
CA ILE A 235 -6.67 10.24 -10.10
C ILE A 235 -5.72 9.26 -9.39
N GLY A 236 -5.62 9.33 -8.06
CA GLY A 236 -4.88 8.37 -7.26
C GLY A 236 -5.39 6.95 -7.44
N ALA A 237 -6.71 6.79 -7.34
CA ALA A 237 -7.38 5.51 -7.52
C ALA A 237 -7.20 4.96 -8.94
N LEU A 238 -7.30 5.80 -9.96
CA LEU A 238 -7.08 5.42 -11.36
C LEU A 238 -5.65 4.92 -11.58
N GLY A 239 -4.64 5.66 -11.09
CA GLY A 239 -3.25 5.28 -11.22
C GLY A 239 -2.95 3.93 -10.57
N ALA A 240 -3.48 3.70 -9.36
CA ALA A 240 -3.31 2.42 -8.68
C ALA A 240 -4.20 1.31 -9.27
N PHE A 241 -5.38 1.61 -9.83
CA PHE A 241 -6.20 0.60 -10.49
C PHE A 241 -5.53 0.04 -11.74
N VAL A 242 -4.85 0.90 -12.52
CA VAL A 242 -4.15 0.50 -13.75
C VAL A 242 -2.78 -0.13 -13.43
N ALA A 243 -2.00 0.48 -12.54
CA ALA A 243 -0.64 0.01 -12.23
C ALA A 243 -0.58 -1.02 -11.09
N GLY A 244 -1.61 -1.09 -10.24
CA GLY A 244 -1.71 -1.92 -9.02
C GLY A 244 -0.58 -1.80 -8.05
N SER A 245 0.05 -0.63 -8.07
CA SER A 245 1.06 -0.23 -7.12
C SER A 245 0.84 1.22 -6.78
N ASN A 246 0.63 1.49 -5.50
CA ASN A 246 0.53 2.85 -5.02
C ASN A 246 1.84 3.63 -5.27
N THR A 247 2.99 2.96 -5.21
CA THR A 247 4.29 3.54 -5.55
C THR A 247 4.34 4.01 -6.99
N VAL A 248 3.90 3.18 -7.94
CA VAL A 248 3.89 3.55 -9.37
C VAL A 248 2.90 4.70 -9.63
N SER A 249 1.72 4.66 -9.01
CA SER A 249 0.74 5.75 -9.07
C SER A 249 1.32 7.07 -8.56
N ASN A 250 2.00 7.05 -7.41
CA ASN A 250 2.62 8.23 -6.82
C ASN A 250 3.80 8.74 -7.64
N MET A 251 4.64 7.85 -8.17
CA MET A 251 5.73 8.25 -9.06
C MET A 251 5.19 8.98 -10.30
N MET A 252 4.08 8.51 -10.87
CA MET A 252 3.48 9.08 -12.07
C MET A 252 2.79 10.43 -11.82
N PHE A 253 2.00 10.53 -10.75
CA PHE A 253 1.05 11.64 -10.60
C PHE A 253 1.34 12.57 -9.43
N SER A 254 2.19 12.23 -8.44
CA SER A 254 2.38 13.11 -7.28
C SER A 254 2.96 14.47 -7.65
N LEU A 255 3.83 14.56 -8.66
CA LEU A 255 4.35 15.86 -9.13
C LEU A 255 3.23 16.70 -9.77
N PHE A 256 2.44 16.09 -10.65
CA PHE A 256 1.26 16.73 -11.25
C PHE A 256 0.29 17.22 -10.16
N GLN A 257 -0.03 16.37 -9.19
CA GLN A 257 -0.91 16.69 -8.06
C GLN A 257 -0.36 17.81 -7.18
N PHE A 258 0.94 17.78 -6.89
CA PHE A 258 1.63 18.83 -6.14
C PHE A 258 1.54 20.18 -6.86
N GLU A 259 1.75 20.17 -8.18
CA GLU A 259 1.73 21.36 -9.02
C GLU A 259 0.32 21.94 -9.19
N VAL A 260 -0.71 21.09 -9.35
CA VAL A 260 -2.11 21.54 -9.30
C VAL A 260 -2.40 22.20 -7.96
N GLY A 261 -1.97 21.58 -6.87
CA GLY A 261 -2.16 22.14 -5.53
C GLY A 261 -1.37 23.43 -5.28
N ARG A 262 -0.25 23.65 -5.99
CA ARG A 262 0.52 24.90 -5.91
C ARG A 262 -0.27 26.03 -6.56
N GLN A 263 -0.88 25.77 -7.70
CA GLN A 263 -1.69 26.77 -8.41
C GLN A 263 -2.96 27.11 -7.65
N ILE A 264 -3.71 26.10 -7.18
CA ILE A 264 -4.92 26.30 -6.38
C ILE A 264 -4.57 26.93 -5.02
N GLY A 265 -3.48 26.49 -4.38
CA GLY A 265 -3.01 27.03 -3.12
C GLY A 265 -2.63 28.51 -3.21
N GLY A 266 -2.08 28.96 -4.35
CA GLY A 266 -1.83 30.37 -4.63
C GLY A 266 -3.11 31.22 -4.68
N VAL A 267 -4.20 30.66 -5.20
CA VAL A 267 -5.52 31.31 -5.21
C VAL A 267 -6.15 31.34 -3.81
N LEU A 268 -6.02 30.24 -3.07
CA LEU A 268 -6.58 30.11 -1.72
C LEU A 268 -5.75 30.80 -0.64
N GLY A 269 -4.50 31.19 -0.94
CA GLY A 269 -3.57 31.76 0.04
C GLY A 269 -3.03 30.73 1.05
N HIS A 270 -3.09 29.43 0.71
CA HIS A 270 -2.80 28.36 1.67
C HIS A 270 -1.59 27.51 1.24
N PRO A 271 -0.47 27.54 1.99
CA PRO A 271 0.81 26.96 1.57
C PRO A 271 0.85 25.42 1.60
N MET A 272 0.00 24.77 2.40
CA MET A 272 0.01 23.30 2.56
C MET A 272 -0.92 22.59 1.56
N THR A 273 -1.57 23.33 0.65
CA THR A 273 -2.56 22.78 -0.31
C THR A 273 -1.98 21.69 -1.19
N SER A 274 -0.76 21.89 -1.70
CA SER A 274 -0.03 20.88 -2.48
C SER A 274 0.18 19.58 -1.71
N LEU A 275 0.52 19.66 -0.42
CA LEU A 275 0.76 18.48 0.41
C LEU A 275 -0.53 17.72 0.70
N TRP A 276 -1.64 18.42 0.93
CA TRP A 276 -2.95 17.78 1.11
C TRP A 276 -3.43 17.10 -0.17
N ILE A 277 -3.26 17.72 -1.32
CA ILE A 277 -3.63 17.11 -2.60
C ILE A 277 -2.77 15.85 -2.88
N VAL A 278 -1.47 15.90 -2.57
CA VAL A 278 -0.61 14.70 -2.65
C VAL A 278 -1.02 13.63 -1.62
N ALA A 279 -1.42 14.01 -0.41
CA ALA A 279 -1.93 13.04 0.58
C ALA A 279 -3.22 12.36 0.07
N LEU A 280 -4.13 13.11 -0.55
CA LEU A 280 -5.36 12.59 -1.16
C LEU A 280 -5.08 11.65 -2.33
N GLN A 281 -4.05 11.93 -3.13
CA GLN A 281 -3.54 11.03 -4.17
C GLN A 281 -3.13 9.68 -3.57
N VAL A 282 -2.39 9.68 -2.46
CA VAL A 282 -1.92 8.46 -1.77
C VAL A 282 -3.11 7.65 -1.21
N VAL A 283 -4.10 8.32 -0.62
CA VAL A 283 -5.33 7.69 -0.12
C VAL A 283 -6.16 7.12 -1.27
N GLY A 284 -6.30 7.88 -2.36
CA GLY A 284 -6.95 7.43 -3.59
C GLY A 284 -6.28 6.20 -4.16
N GLY A 285 -4.95 6.17 -4.21
CA GLY A 285 -4.21 5.00 -4.68
C GLY A 285 -4.39 3.77 -3.80
N ALA A 286 -4.53 3.93 -2.48
CA ALA A 286 -4.94 2.82 -1.61
C ALA A 286 -6.35 2.30 -1.96
N ALA A 287 -7.29 3.20 -2.26
CA ALA A 287 -8.65 2.82 -2.67
C ALA A 287 -8.67 2.08 -4.03
N GLY A 288 -7.95 2.58 -5.03
CA GLY A 288 -7.84 1.96 -6.36
C GLY A 288 -7.20 0.59 -6.34
N ASN A 289 -6.23 0.36 -5.43
CA ASN A 289 -5.56 -0.93 -5.28
C ASN A 289 -6.52 -2.07 -4.90
N MET A 290 -7.65 -1.78 -4.23
CA MET A 290 -8.65 -2.79 -3.84
C MET A 290 -9.42 -3.39 -5.03
N ILE A 291 -9.49 -2.66 -6.15
CA ILE A 291 -10.22 -3.06 -7.37
C ILE A 291 -9.28 -3.35 -8.54
N CYS A 292 -7.97 -3.25 -8.33
CA CYS A 292 -6.96 -3.48 -9.35
C CYS A 292 -7.00 -4.93 -9.87
N VAL A 293 -7.08 -5.07 -11.20
CA VAL A 293 -7.32 -6.38 -11.84
C VAL A 293 -6.20 -7.38 -11.54
N HIS A 294 -4.92 -7.02 -11.72
CA HIS A 294 -3.85 -8.01 -11.47
C HIS A 294 -3.67 -8.35 -9.99
N ASN A 295 -3.97 -7.44 -9.06
CA ASN A 295 -3.97 -7.75 -7.63
C ASN A 295 -5.07 -8.77 -7.31
N VAL A 296 -6.27 -8.57 -7.84
CA VAL A 296 -7.39 -9.50 -7.67
C VAL A 296 -7.13 -10.84 -8.35
N VAL A 297 -6.56 -10.85 -9.56
CA VAL A 297 -6.17 -12.08 -10.26
C VAL A 297 -5.13 -12.86 -9.44
N ALA A 298 -4.09 -12.20 -8.95
CA ALA A 298 -3.06 -12.83 -8.13
C ALA A 298 -3.64 -13.41 -6.84
N ALA A 299 -4.46 -12.63 -6.12
CA ALA A 299 -5.13 -13.11 -4.90
C ALA A 299 -6.07 -14.28 -5.19
N SER A 300 -6.87 -14.21 -6.25
CA SER A 300 -7.82 -15.27 -6.63
C SER A 300 -7.11 -16.59 -6.95
N ALA A 301 -5.95 -16.52 -7.61
CA ALA A 301 -5.13 -17.69 -7.89
C ALA A 301 -4.62 -18.38 -6.60
N THR A 302 -4.24 -17.61 -5.57
CA THR A 302 -3.73 -18.18 -4.30
C THR A 302 -4.78 -18.91 -3.47
N VAL A 303 -6.06 -18.55 -3.63
CA VAL A 303 -7.17 -19.15 -2.87
C VAL A 303 -8.06 -20.06 -3.72
N GLY A 304 -7.69 -20.32 -4.98
CA GLY A 304 -8.43 -21.21 -5.86
C GLY A 304 -9.74 -20.64 -6.40
N MET A 305 -9.86 -19.31 -6.50
CA MET A 305 -11.04 -18.64 -7.05
C MET A 305 -10.78 -18.03 -8.43
N SER A 306 -9.85 -18.60 -9.20
CA SER A 306 -9.56 -18.17 -10.58
C SER A 306 -10.83 -18.18 -11.44
N GLY A 307 -11.01 -17.14 -12.25
CA GLY A 307 -12.21 -16.93 -13.06
C GLY A 307 -13.38 -16.28 -12.31
N ARG A 308 -13.22 -15.93 -11.03
CA ARG A 308 -14.23 -15.23 -10.21
C ARG A 308 -13.84 -13.79 -9.86
N GLU A 309 -12.83 -13.24 -10.52
CA GLU A 309 -12.26 -11.91 -10.25
C GLU A 309 -13.33 -10.82 -10.32
N GLY A 310 -14.26 -10.91 -11.26
CA GLY A 310 -15.36 -9.95 -11.40
C GLY A 310 -16.30 -9.93 -10.18
N SER A 311 -16.53 -11.08 -9.52
CA SER A 311 -17.32 -11.14 -8.28
C SER A 311 -16.57 -10.47 -7.13
N LEU A 312 -15.26 -10.72 -7.02
CA LEU A 312 -14.40 -10.07 -6.01
C LEU A 312 -14.36 -8.54 -6.22
N ILE A 313 -14.08 -8.08 -7.45
CA ILE A 313 -14.05 -6.64 -7.78
C ILE A 313 -15.39 -5.99 -7.46
N ARG A 314 -16.52 -6.62 -7.80
CA ARG A 314 -17.84 -6.07 -7.48
C ARG A 314 -18.04 -5.87 -5.97
N LYS A 315 -17.56 -6.82 -5.16
CA LYS A 315 -17.64 -6.74 -3.69
C LYS A 315 -16.70 -5.66 -3.13
N THR A 316 -15.48 -5.55 -3.63
CA THR A 316 -14.50 -4.55 -3.16
C THR A 316 -14.78 -3.14 -3.69
N LEU A 317 -15.48 -3.01 -4.81
CA LEU A 317 -15.85 -1.72 -5.41
C LEU A 317 -16.70 -0.86 -4.45
N LEU A 318 -17.54 -1.49 -3.62
CA LEU A 318 -18.31 -0.77 -2.60
C LEU A 318 -17.39 -0.09 -1.58
N ALA A 319 -16.40 -0.82 -1.07
CA ALA A 319 -15.42 -0.28 -0.13
C ALA A 319 -14.52 0.78 -0.78
N ALA A 320 -14.08 0.55 -2.03
CA ALA A 320 -13.29 1.50 -2.79
C ALA A 320 -14.05 2.81 -3.03
N THR A 321 -15.32 2.73 -3.43
CA THR A 321 -16.18 3.90 -3.65
C THR A 321 -16.40 4.68 -2.35
N TYR A 322 -16.68 3.97 -1.24
CA TYR A 322 -16.79 4.60 0.08
C TYR A 322 -15.51 5.36 0.45
N TYR A 323 -14.34 4.73 0.34
CA TYR A 323 -13.06 5.38 0.63
C TYR A 323 -12.81 6.59 -0.27
N MET A 324 -13.10 6.49 -1.57
CA MET A 324 -12.91 7.61 -2.50
C MET A 324 -13.82 8.79 -2.15
N LEU A 325 -15.10 8.54 -1.89
CA LEU A 325 -16.06 9.58 -1.53
C LEU A 325 -15.72 10.22 -0.18
N ALA A 326 -15.44 9.41 0.84
CA ALA A 326 -15.09 9.90 2.17
C ALA A 326 -13.81 10.74 2.13
N ALA A 327 -12.75 10.25 1.47
CA ALA A 327 -11.50 10.99 1.33
C ALA A 327 -11.66 12.26 0.50
N GLY A 328 -12.45 12.23 -0.59
CA GLY A 328 -12.72 13.40 -1.42
C GLY A 328 -13.46 14.49 -0.66
N LEU A 329 -14.50 14.13 0.08
CA LEU A 329 -15.26 15.06 0.93
C LEU A 329 -14.40 15.63 2.06
N LEU A 330 -13.62 14.79 2.73
CA LEU A 330 -12.67 15.25 3.75
C LEU A 330 -11.62 16.19 3.15
N GLY A 331 -11.09 15.87 1.97
CA GLY A 331 -10.13 16.69 1.25
C GLY A 331 -10.69 18.07 0.90
N LEU A 332 -11.92 18.12 0.39
CA LEU A 332 -12.64 19.37 0.14
C LEU A 332 -12.84 20.17 1.42
N GLY A 333 -13.27 19.51 2.50
CA GLY A 333 -13.47 20.14 3.80
C GLY A 333 -12.17 20.71 4.37
N ILE A 334 -11.07 19.97 4.30
CA ILE A 334 -9.76 20.40 4.78
C ILE A 334 -9.26 21.60 3.98
N VAL A 335 -9.29 21.53 2.65
CA VAL A 335 -8.80 22.63 1.80
C VAL A 335 -9.69 23.88 1.90
N ALA A 336 -11.00 23.72 2.17
CA ALA A 336 -11.91 24.84 2.38
C ALA A 336 -11.86 25.45 3.79
N ALA A 337 -11.59 24.64 4.82
CA ALA A 337 -11.67 25.05 6.23
C ALA A 337 -10.33 25.44 6.86
N LEU A 338 -9.20 25.16 6.20
CA LEU A 338 -7.89 25.47 6.76
C LEU A 338 -7.68 27.00 6.83
N PRO A 339 -7.40 27.55 8.02
CA PRO A 339 -7.24 28.99 8.19
C PRO A 339 -5.98 29.50 7.47
N ASN A 340 -6.07 30.72 6.93
CA ASN A 340 -4.93 31.51 6.47
C ASN A 340 -4.05 31.87 7.67
N ARG A 341 -3.10 31.01 8.04
CA ARG A 341 -2.05 31.35 9.01
C ARG A 341 -0.70 30.83 8.53
#